data_AF-A0A258TYJ8-F1
#
_entry.id   AF-A0A258TYJ8-F1
#
_cell.length_a   1.000
_cell.length_b   1.000
_cell.length_c   1.000
_cell.angle_alpha   90.00
_cell.angle_beta   90.00
_cell.angle_gamma   90.00
#
_symmetry.space_group_name_H-M   'P 1'
#
loop_
_entity.id
_entity.type
_entity.pdbx_description
1 polymer ?
#
loop_
_entity_poly.entity_id
_entity_poly.type
_entity_poly.pdbx_seq_one_letter_code
_entity_poly.pdbx_strand_id
1 'polypeptide(L)'
;MTTKIFRVASYSVIAMLVIFILLTFRNYGISNDEEVQHVYGRLLLDFYQSGFQDQSAFHYKNLYLYGGFFDLMAALLEKGDVLWVWDMRHLLSAGFGLIGLIAVCKIATTLGSARTGLIALLMLSLTAAWTGTMFTHTKDIPFATCMAWALYYTIQACRFAPKIPLQISLKLGVAVGCALGLRIGGGFAVIYLLLSLLIASVFMANGVTARLQFLAKSSWTLLPAALISFALMAIFWPWGVMSPDHPAEAIKAFSNFSFNMLTIDHGMVTRIGEVPRTYLLHYLWVRLPEVFLLGLLSIGLISFANFQHMRQQLVTIGWVALTPLLIAIVFPLAFVLITKPALYNGVRHFTFVLPPLAVLAGIGIDQAWKVFETSKPKLIALGVVCFVLALSTLVELIQLHPYEYIF
;
A
#
# COMPACT_ATOMS: atom_id res chain seq x y z
N MET A 1 -9.15 19.93 22.94
CA MET A 1 -7.77 20.47 22.77
C MET A 1 -6.80 19.40 22.24
N THR A 2 -6.81 18.19 22.81
CA THR A 2 -5.94 17.05 22.44
C THR A 2 -6.00 16.61 20.97
N THR A 3 -7.19 16.48 20.36
CA THR A 3 -7.32 16.07 18.94
C THR A 3 -6.68 17.07 17.96
N LYS A 4 -6.68 18.37 18.29
CA LYS A 4 -6.05 19.40 17.45
C LYS A 4 -4.53 19.28 17.46
N ILE A 5 -3.94 18.94 18.61
CA ILE A 5 -2.50 18.75 18.78
C ILE A 5 -2.00 17.62 17.89
N PHE A 6 -2.65 16.45 17.91
CA PHE A 6 -2.24 15.31 17.08
C PHE A 6 -2.38 15.60 15.57
N ARG A 7 -3.41 16.34 15.14
CA ARG A 7 -3.52 16.76 13.73
C ARG A 7 -2.39 17.68 13.31
N VAL A 8 -2.07 18.68 14.15
CA VAL A 8 -0.94 19.59 13.90
C VAL A 8 0.36 18.81 13.84
N ALA A 9 0.60 17.88 14.77
CA ALA A 9 1.77 17.03 14.76
C ALA A 9 1.86 16.16 13.48
N SER A 10 0.75 15.58 13.00
CA SER A 10 0.74 14.84 11.72
C SER A 10 1.14 15.74 10.55
N TYR A 11 0.64 16.97 10.50
CA TYR A 11 1.04 17.93 9.45
C TYR A 11 2.51 18.33 9.58
N SER A 12 3.03 18.50 10.80
CA SER A 12 4.46 18.76 11.03
C SER A 12 5.32 17.60 10.55
N VAL A 13 4.93 16.35 10.82
CA VAL A 13 5.64 15.16 10.31
C VAL A 13 5.63 15.10 8.79
N ILE A 14 4.48 15.34 8.16
CA ILE A 14 4.38 15.39 6.69
C ILE A 14 5.27 16.51 6.13
N ALA A 15 5.29 17.69 6.75
CA ALA A 15 6.16 18.79 6.32
C ALA A 15 7.65 18.44 6.47
N MET A 16 8.05 17.80 7.57
CA MET A 16 9.41 17.30 7.74
C MET A 16 9.79 16.26 6.68
N LEU A 17 8.87 15.37 6.31
CA LEU A 17 9.09 14.39 5.23
C LEU A 17 9.22 15.05 3.86
N VAL A 18 8.47 16.12 3.58
CA VAL A 18 8.66 16.93 2.36
C VAL A 18 10.05 17.54 2.33
N ILE A 19 10.48 18.16 3.44
CA ILE A 19 11.82 18.74 3.55
C ILE A 19 12.88 17.66 3.36
N PHE A 20 12.73 16.51 4.02
CA PHE A 20 13.61 15.35 3.85
C PHE A 20 13.73 14.94 2.38
N ILE A 21 12.60 14.72 1.69
CA ILE A 21 12.59 14.36 0.26
C ILE A 21 13.36 15.38 -0.59
N LEU A 22 13.09 16.68 -0.40
CA LEU A 22 13.74 17.74 -1.17
C LEU A 22 15.24 17.87 -0.89
N LEU A 23 15.69 17.48 0.30
CA LEU A 23 17.11 17.51 0.67
C LEU A 23 17.86 16.24 0.25
N THR A 24 17.18 15.10 0.10
CA THR A 24 17.84 13.80 -0.07
C THR A 24 17.57 13.09 -1.39
N PHE A 25 16.66 13.56 -2.25
CA PHE A 25 16.32 12.87 -3.51
C PHE A 25 17.52 12.63 -4.45
N ARG A 26 18.58 13.43 -4.34
CA ARG A 26 19.82 13.29 -5.13
C ARG A 26 20.85 12.33 -4.53
N ASN A 27 20.62 11.83 -3.32
CA ASN A 27 21.60 11.03 -2.60
C ASN A 27 21.59 9.56 -3.07
N TYR A 28 20.56 9.15 -3.81
CA TYR A 28 20.35 7.76 -4.20
C TYR A 28 21.02 7.45 -5.54
N GLY A 29 21.61 6.25 -5.64
CA GLY A 29 22.13 5.72 -6.89
C GLY A 29 21.04 5.11 -7.77
N ILE A 30 21.34 4.93 -9.05
CA ILE A 30 20.43 4.31 -10.03
C ILE A 30 20.29 2.82 -9.72
N SER A 31 19.06 2.36 -9.53
CA SER A 31 18.74 0.96 -9.29
C SER A 31 18.66 0.13 -10.59
N ASN A 32 18.79 -1.19 -10.44
CA ASN A 32 18.80 -2.14 -11.56
C ASN A 32 17.54 -2.08 -12.45
N ASP A 33 16.41 -1.63 -11.90
CA ASP A 33 15.13 -1.60 -12.61
C ASP A 33 14.87 -0.27 -13.33
N GLU A 34 15.57 0.80 -12.95
CA GLU A 34 15.25 2.15 -13.41
C GLU A 34 15.51 2.35 -14.90
N GLU A 35 16.65 1.90 -15.42
CA GLU A 35 16.96 1.97 -16.86
C GLU A 35 15.95 1.16 -17.69
N VAL A 36 15.60 -0.04 -17.21
CA VAL A 36 14.64 -0.90 -17.88
C VAL A 36 13.27 -0.22 -17.96
N GLN A 37 12.86 0.43 -16.88
CA GLN A 37 11.60 1.15 -16.80
C GLN A 37 11.61 2.48 -17.55
N HIS A 38 12.77 3.12 -17.63
CA HIS A 38 12.98 4.34 -18.40
C HIS A 38 12.74 4.12 -19.88
N VAL A 39 13.38 3.11 -20.46
CA VAL A 39 13.17 2.71 -21.86
C VAL A 39 11.71 2.37 -22.13
N TYR A 40 11.07 1.60 -21.24
CA TYR A 40 9.65 1.22 -21.40
C TYR A 40 8.71 2.42 -21.42
N GLY A 41 8.93 3.41 -20.55
CA GLY A 41 8.14 4.64 -20.52
C GLY A 41 8.19 5.43 -21.83
N ARG A 42 9.38 5.53 -22.43
CA ARG A 42 9.56 6.18 -23.74
C ARG A 42 8.87 5.41 -24.86
N LEU A 43 9.01 4.07 -24.89
CA LEU A 43 8.33 3.25 -25.88
C LEU A 43 6.80 3.34 -25.79
N LEU A 44 6.24 3.41 -24.56
CA LEU A 44 4.82 3.65 -24.37
C LEU A 44 4.41 5.04 -24.88
N LEU A 45 5.25 6.04 -24.66
CA LEU A 45 5.00 7.38 -25.17
C LEU A 45 5.01 7.41 -26.71
N ASP A 46 5.94 6.71 -27.35
CA ASP A 46 6.01 6.56 -28.82
C ASP A 46 4.78 5.82 -29.37
N PHE A 47 4.28 4.79 -28.67
CA PHE A 47 3.01 4.13 -28.99
C PHE A 47 1.84 5.13 -29.04
N TYR A 48 1.73 6.04 -28.07
CA TYR A 48 0.68 7.08 -28.10
C TYR A 48 0.94 8.14 -29.18
N GLN A 49 2.18 8.60 -29.35
CA GLN A 49 2.51 9.66 -30.31
C GLN A 49 2.37 9.21 -31.77
N SER A 50 2.60 7.93 -32.05
CA SER A 50 2.42 7.32 -33.38
C SER A 50 0.95 7.03 -33.72
N GLY A 51 0.00 7.34 -32.83
CA GLY A 51 -1.41 6.98 -33.02
C GLY A 51 -1.65 5.48 -32.94
N PHE A 52 -1.00 4.81 -31.99
CA PHE A 52 -1.08 3.37 -31.71
C PHE A 52 -0.41 2.46 -32.76
N GLN A 53 0.45 3.01 -33.62
CA GLN A 53 1.14 2.23 -34.67
C GLN A 53 2.43 1.57 -34.15
N ASP A 54 3.19 2.26 -33.29
CA ASP A 54 4.43 1.72 -32.73
C ASP A 54 4.16 0.75 -31.57
N GLN A 55 4.29 -0.55 -31.84
CA GLN A 55 4.04 -1.62 -30.86
C GLN A 55 5.32 -2.03 -30.09
N SER A 56 6.43 -1.31 -30.22
CA SER A 56 7.73 -1.68 -29.66
C SER A 56 7.71 -1.88 -28.15
N ALA A 57 6.86 -1.13 -27.42
CA ALA A 57 6.66 -1.30 -25.98
C ALA A 57 6.25 -2.73 -25.59
N PHE A 58 5.48 -3.42 -26.44
CA PHE A 58 4.95 -4.76 -26.15
C PHE A 58 5.91 -5.90 -26.50
N HIS A 59 7.00 -5.58 -27.20
CA HIS A 59 8.09 -6.50 -27.51
C HIS A 59 9.33 -6.27 -26.64
N TYR A 60 9.32 -5.21 -25.82
CA TYR A 60 10.44 -4.87 -24.94
C TYR A 60 10.38 -5.65 -23.62
N LYS A 61 11.17 -6.73 -23.56
CA LYS A 61 11.20 -7.67 -22.44
C LYS A 61 9.79 -8.17 -22.12
N ASN A 62 9.54 -8.54 -20.87
CA ASN A 62 8.23 -8.97 -20.38
C ASN A 62 7.42 -7.83 -19.76
N LEU A 63 7.75 -6.57 -20.07
CA LEU A 63 7.11 -5.42 -19.42
C LEU A 63 5.68 -5.18 -19.85
N TYR A 64 5.28 -5.72 -21.00
CA TYR A 64 3.88 -5.76 -21.44
C TYR A 64 2.94 -6.43 -20.44
N LEU A 65 3.45 -7.31 -19.57
CA LEU A 65 2.70 -7.92 -18.47
C LEU A 65 2.39 -6.95 -17.31
N TYR A 66 2.95 -5.74 -17.36
CA TYR A 66 2.79 -4.69 -16.37
C TYR A 66 2.25 -3.42 -17.03
N GLY A 67 1.44 -2.68 -16.27
CA GLY A 67 1.06 -1.34 -16.67
C GLY A 67 2.24 -0.37 -16.48
N GLY A 68 2.29 0.65 -17.34
CA GLY A 68 3.32 1.68 -17.38
C GLY A 68 2.88 3.02 -16.81
N PHE A 69 1.97 3.06 -15.83
CA PHE A 69 1.48 4.33 -15.26
C PHE A 69 2.63 5.25 -14.79
N PHE A 70 3.53 4.73 -13.94
CA PHE A 70 4.68 5.49 -13.49
C PHE A 70 5.63 5.83 -14.64
N ASP A 71 5.89 4.84 -15.51
CA ASP A 71 6.89 4.95 -16.58
C ASP A 71 6.48 5.97 -17.64
N LEU A 72 5.20 5.99 -18.02
CA LEU A 72 4.62 6.97 -18.93
C LEU A 72 4.61 8.37 -18.31
N MET A 73 4.28 8.50 -17.02
CA MET A 73 4.36 9.79 -16.31
C MET A 73 5.80 10.31 -16.29
N ALA A 74 6.77 9.46 -15.98
CA ALA A 74 8.18 9.83 -15.97
C ALA A 74 8.66 10.25 -17.37
N ALA A 75 8.29 9.52 -18.42
CA ALA A 75 8.64 9.86 -19.80
C ALA A 75 8.01 11.18 -20.28
N LEU A 76 6.79 11.50 -19.82
CA LEU A 76 6.15 12.78 -20.09
C LEU A 76 6.85 13.94 -19.35
N LEU A 77 7.22 13.75 -18.09
CA LEU A 77 7.93 14.77 -17.30
C LEU A 77 9.34 15.03 -17.82
N GLU A 78 10.00 13.99 -18.33
CA GLU A 78 11.32 14.09 -18.95
C GLU A 78 11.36 15.10 -20.12
N LYS A 79 10.26 15.25 -20.88
CA LYS A 79 10.18 16.24 -21.98
C LYS A 79 10.37 17.69 -21.52
N GLY A 80 10.16 17.98 -20.24
CA GLY A 80 10.39 19.31 -19.68
C GLY A 80 11.87 19.67 -19.51
N ASP A 81 12.77 18.68 -19.51
CA ASP A 81 14.24 18.83 -19.40
C ASP A 81 14.70 19.80 -18.28
N VAL A 82 14.00 19.79 -17.13
CA VAL A 82 14.27 20.70 -16.00
C VAL A 82 15.29 20.14 -15.01
N LEU A 83 15.36 18.82 -14.88
CA LEU A 83 16.18 18.09 -13.92
C LEU A 83 16.84 16.90 -14.61
N TRP A 84 17.97 16.45 -14.06
CA TRP A 84 18.56 15.18 -14.46
C TRP A 84 17.53 14.05 -14.33
N VAL A 85 17.47 13.16 -15.31
CA VAL A 85 16.36 12.21 -15.46
C VAL A 85 16.16 11.31 -14.24
N TRP A 86 17.25 10.84 -13.62
CA TRP A 86 17.17 9.96 -12.44
C TRP A 86 16.74 10.73 -11.19
N ASP A 87 17.27 11.93 -10.99
CA ASP A 87 16.81 12.84 -9.93
C ASP A 87 15.31 13.13 -10.04
N MET A 88 14.80 13.37 -11.26
CA MET A 88 13.37 13.56 -11.52
C MET A 88 12.56 12.31 -11.17
N ARG A 89 13.03 11.12 -11.56
CA ARG A 89 12.37 9.84 -11.25
C ARG A 89 12.38 9.54 -9.75
N HIS A 90 13.49 9.83 -9.06
CA HIS A 90 13.59 9.71 -7.60
C HIS A 90 12.60 10.62 -6.90
N LEU A 91 12.49 11.87 -7.34
CA LEU A 91 11.54 12.83 -6.79
C LEU A 91 10.09 12.41 -7.06
N LEU A 92 9.79 11.92 -8.27
CA LEU A 92 8.47 11.40 -8.63
C LEU A 92 8.07 10.20 -7.74
N SER A 93 8.97 9.22 -7.59
CA SER A 93 8.74 8.04 -6.75
C SER A 93 8.57 8.43 -5.27
N ALA A 94 9.40 9.33 -4.75
CA ALA A 94 9.28 9.84 -3.39
C ALA A 94 7.95 10.60 -3.17
N GLY A 95 7.48 11.32 -4.20
CA GLY A 95 6.16 11.93 -4.22
C GLY A 95 5.03 10.91 -4.04
N PHE A 96 5.09 9.77 -4.73
CA PHE A 96 4.17 8.66 -4.49
C PHE A 96 4.28 8.15 -3.05
N GLY A 97 5.50 7.89 -2.56
CA GLY A 97 5.74 7.45 -1.17
C GLY A 97 5.11 8.37 -0.12
N LEU A 98 5.23 9.68 -0.30
CA LEU A 98 4.59 10.69 0.55
C LEU A 98 3.06 10.64 0.47
N ILE A 99 2.51 10.52 -0.75
CA ILE A 99 1.06 10.38 -0.96
C ILE A 99 0.52 9.10 -0.29
N GLY A 100 1.30 8.02 -0.26
CA GLY A 100 0.94 6.79 0.45
C GLY A 100 0.97 6.95 1.97
N LEU A 101 1.95 7.67 2.52
CA LEU A 101 1.99 8.04 3.94
C LEU A 101 0.76 8.86 4.38
N ILE A 102 0.32 9.79 3.52
CA ILE A 102 -0.92 10.54 3.73
C ILE A 102 -2.13 9.61 3.74
N ALA A 103 -2.20 8.62 2.84
CA ALA A 103 -3.27 7.63 2.84
C ALA A 103 -3.34 6.87 4.17
N VAL A 104 -2.20 6.38 4.67
CA VAL A 104 -2.11 5.69 5.96
C VAL A 104 -2.60 6.55 7.11
N CYS A 105 -2.14 7.79 7.20
CA CYS A 105 -2.60 8.74 8.22
C CYS A 105 -4.13 8.92 8.16
N LYS A 106 -4.71 9.02 6.95
CA LYS A 106 -6.16 9.18 6.76
C LYS A 106 -6.95 7.93 7.10
N ILE A 107 -6.46 6.75 6.72
CA ILE A 107 -7.09 5.47 7.06
C ILE A 107 -7.11 5.30 8.59
N ALA A 108 -5.96 5.44 9.23
CA ALA A 108 -5.84 5.30 10.68
C ALA A 108 -6.66 6.35 11.45
N THR A 109 -6.72 7.59 10.97
CA THR A 109 -7.59 8.63 11.57
C THR A 109 -9.08 8.29 11.40
N THR A 110 -9.44 7.65 10.29
CA THR A 110 -10.83 7.27 10.00
C THR A 110 -11.30 6.11 10.87
N LEU A 111 -10.41 5.15 11.14
CA LEU A 111 -10.70 3.95 11.93
C LEU A 111 -10.49 4.14 13.44
N GLY A 112 -9.75 5.17 13.83
CA GLY A 112 -9.46 5.47 15.23
C GLY A 112 -9.62 6.96 15.52
N SER A 113 -8.51 7.62 15.84
CA SER A 113 -8.46 9.04 16.20
C SER A 113 -7.31 9.74 15.49
N ALA A 114 -7.21 11.07 15.64
CA ALA A 114 -6.05 11.82 15.14
C ALA A 114 -4.72 11.31 15.71
N ARG A 115 -4.73 10.78 16.94
CA ARG A 115 -3.56 10.14 17.56
C ARG A 115 -3.19 8.85 16.83
N THR A 116 -4.17 8.00 16.52
CA THR A 116 -3.97 6.79 15.71
C THR A 116 -3.39 7.11 14.34
N GLY A 117 -3.88 8.18 13.71
CA GLY A 117 -3.35 8.73 12.45
C GLY A 117 -1.86 9.08 12.53
N LEU A 118 -1.47 9.85 13.54
CA LEU A 118 -0.07 10.20 13.78
C LEU A 118 0.81 8.97 14.02
N ILE A 119 0.36 8.04 14.87
CA ILE A 119 1.15 6.86 15.19
C ILE A 119 1.36 6.01 13.93
N ALA A 120 0.31 5.73 13.15
CA ALA A 120 0.43 4.94 11.92
C ALA A 120 1.34 5.60 10.87
N LEU A 121 1.27 6.94 10.76
CA LEU A 121 2.18 7.72 9.92
C LEU A 121 3.64 7.52 10.35
N LEU A 122 3.91 7.61 11.66
CA LEU A 122 5.26 7.39 12.21
C LEU A 122 5.74 5.96 11.96
N MET A 123 4.89 4.95 12.19
CA MET A 123 5.24 3.54 11.96
C MET A 123 5.69 3.29 10.52
N LEU A 124 4.94 3.79 9.53
CA LEU A 124 5.33 3.62 8.13
C LEU A 124 6.55 4.47 7.75
N SER A 125 6.67 5.70 8.27
CA SER A 125 7.82 6.56 7.98
C SER A 125 9.15 6.03 8.53
N LEU A 126 9.10 5.28 9.64
CA LEU A 126 10.29 4.64 10.22
C LEU A 126 10.58 3.27 9.59
N THR A 127 9.75 2.80 8.66
CA THR A 127 9.96 1.50 8.01
C THR A 127 10.88 1.68 6.80
N ALA A 128 12.11 1.17 6.89
CA ALA A 128 13.11 1.25 5.81
C ALA A 128 12.60 0.69 4.47
N ALA A 129 11.79 -0.38 4.51
CA ALA A 129 11.16 -0.97 3.33
C ALA A 129 10.17 -0.02 2.62
N TRP A 130 9.79 1.10 3.24
CA TRP A 130 9.02 2.19 2.65
C TRP A 130 9.88 3.43 2.39
N THR A 131 10.51 4.01 3.41
CA THR A 131 11.22 5.30 3.28
C THR A 131 12.58 5.18 2.62
N GLY A 132 13.28 4.05 2.78
CA GLY A 132 14.52 3.77 2.04
C GLY A 132 14.27 3.40 0.58
N THR A 133 13.10 2.85 0.26
CA THR A 133 12.74 2.43 -1.12
C THR A 133 12.02 3.49 -1.92
N MET A 134 11.38 4.49 -1.27
CA MET A 134 10.51 5.44 -1.99
C MET A 134 11.24 6.25 -3.06
N PHE A 135 12.56 6.36 -3.02
CA PHE A 135 13.34 7.05 -4.04
C PHE A 135 13.66 6.18 -5.26
N THR A 136 13.91 4.88 -5.10
CA THR A 136 14.43 4.03 -6.19
C THR A 136 13.39 3.03 -6.71
N HIS A 137 12.38 2.66 -5.91
CA HIS A 137 11.40 1.63 -6.27
C HIS A 137 10.20 2.20 -7.01
N THR A 138 10.44 2.58 -8.26
CA THR A 138 9.52 3.22 -9.21
C THR A 138 8.27 2.40 -9.58
N LYS A 139 8.16 1.13 -9.19
CA LYS A 139 6.93 0.33 -9.33
C LYS A 139 6.28 -0.02 -8.00
N ASP A 140 7.08 -0.48 -7.03
CA ASP A 140 6.55 -1.04 -5.78
C ASP A 140 5.88 0.05 -4.92
N ILE A 141 6.51 1.22 -4.81
CA ILE A 141 6.02 2.32 -3.96
C ILE A 141 4.82 3.05 -4.59
N PRO A 142 4.82 3.39 -5.89
CA PRO A 142 3.62 3.88 -6.56
C PRO A 142 2.45 2.89 -6.47
N PHE A 143 2.72 1.59 -6.65
CA PHE A 143 1.68 0.57 -6.59
C PHE A 143 1.09 0.47 -5.17
N ALA A 144 1.95 0.38 -4.15
CA ALA A 144 1.54 0.34 -2.76
C ALA A 144 0.76 1.60 -2.35
N THR A 145 1.13 2.76 -2.88
CA THR A 145 0.42 4.03 -2.68
C THR A 145 -0.98 4.01 -3.28
N CYS A 146 -1.12 3.56 -4.54
CA CYS A 146 -2.44 3.41 -5.18
C CYS A 146 -3.31 2.40 -4.43
N MET A 147 -2.73 1.29 -3.97
CA MET A 147 -3.41 0.29 -3.14
C MET A 147 -3.86 0.85 -1.79
N ALA A 148 -3.04 1.68 -1.13
CA ALA A 148 -3.42 2.34 0.12
C ALA A 148 -4.59 3.32 -0.08
N TRP A 149 -4.59 4.11 -1.14
CA TRP A 149 -5.72 4.97 -1.47
C TRP A 149 -6.97 4.19 -1.88
N ALA A 150 -6.82 3.09 -2.62
CA ALA A 150 -7.93 2.19 -2.95
C ALA A 150 -8.53 1.60 -1.66
N LEU A 151 -7.69 1.19 -0.70
CA LEU A 151 -8.15 0.74 0.61
C LEU A 151 -8.90 1.85 1.36
N TYR A 152 -8.35 3.07 1.40
CA TYR A 152 -9.03 4.22 2.02
C TYR A 152 -10.43 4.45 1.43
N TYR A 153 -10.56 4.45 0.10
CA TYR A 153 -11.87 4.66 -0.53
C TYR A 153 -12.79 3.44 -0.43
N THR A 154 -12.26 2.22 -0.34
CA THR A 154 -13.05 1.03 -0.01
C THR A 154 -13.64 1.13 1.40
N ILE A 155 -12.86 1.56 2.39
CA ILE A 155 -13.35 1.83 3.76
C ILE A 155 -14.47 2.88 3.72
N GLN A 156 -14.27 3.97 2.98
CA GLN A 156 -15.30 4.99 2.83
C GLN A 156 -16.54 4.45 2.11
N ALA A 157 -16.38 3.67 1.04
CA ALA A 157 -17.50 3.05 0.33
C ALA A 157 -18.31 2.14 1.26
N CYS A 158 -17.66 1.30 2.07
CA CYS A 158 -18.34 0.46 3.06
C CYS A 158 -19.10 1.27 4.12
N ARG A 159 -18.59 2.45 4.53
CA ARG A 159 -19.29 3.33 5.49
C ARG A 159 -20.55 3.98 4.93
N PHE A 160 -20.61 4.25 3.63
CA PHE A 160 -21.78 4.85 2.97
C PHE A 160 -22.66 3.85 2.23
N ALA A 161 -22.27 2.57 2.18
CA ALA A 161 -23.05 1.52 1.53
C ALA A 161 -24.44 1.41 2.18
N PRO A 162 -25.50 1.18 1.37
CA PRO A 162 -25.48 0.86 -0.05
C PRO A 162 -25.55 2.09 -0.99
N LYS A 163 -25.61 3.33 -0.45
CA LYS A 163 -25.68 4.57 -1.24
C LYS A 163 -24.32 5.27 -1.25
N ILE A 164 -23.38 4.73 -2.03
CA ILE A 164 -22.01 5.26 -2.08
C ILE A 164 -22.02 6.60 -2.85
N PRO A 165 -21.52 7.71 -2.26
CA PRO A 165 -21.44 8.99 -2.95
C PRO A 165 -20.60 8.91 -4.22
N LEU A 166 -21.04 9.59 -5.29
CA LEU A 166 -20.35 9.61 -6.57
C LEU A 166 -18.88 9.99 -6.42
N GLN A 167 -18.56 11.00 -5.61
CA GLN A 167 -17.18 11.43 -5.40
C GLN A 167 -16.28 10.31 -4.83
N ILE A 168 -16.81 9.44 -3.96
CA ILE A 168 -16.06 8.30 -3.42
C ILE A 168 -15.91 7.23 -4.49
N SER A 169 -16.97 6.95 -5.25
CA SER A 169 -16.95 6.02 -6.39
C SER A 169 -15.90 6.43 -7.43
N LEU A 170 -15.90 7.69 -7.86
CA LEU A 170 -14.91 8.21 -8.83
C LEU A 170 -13.48 8.10 -8.29
N LYS A 171 -13.25 8.52 -7.04
CA LYS A 171 -11.90 8.48 -6.42
C LYS A 171 -11.40 7.05 -6.19
N LEU A 172 -12.30 6.12 -5.85
CA LEU A 172 -11.99 4.69 -5.79
C LEU A 172 -11.60 4.16 -7.16
N GLY A 173 -12.36 4.50 -8.20
CA GLY A 173 -12.04 4.15 -9.58
C GLY A 173 -10.68 4.67 -10.02
N VAL A 174 -10.33 5.92 -9.68
CA VAL A 174 -8.99 6.46 -9.95
C VAL A 174 -7.90 5.65 -9.24
N ALA A 175 -8.05 5.38 -7.94
CA ALA A 175 -7.05 4.65 -7.18
C ALA A 175 -6.85 3.21 -7.68
N VAL A 176 -7.95 2.49 -7.97
CA VAL A 176 -7.90 1.12 -8.50
C VAL A 176 -7.36 1.10 -9.93
N GLY A 177 -7.77 2.05 -10.78
CA GLY A 177 -7.30 2.18 -12.15
C GLY A 177 -5.80 2.46 -12.24
N CYS A 178 -5.28 3.37 -11.40
CA CYS A 178 -3.84 3.59 -11.28
C CYS A 178 -3.10 2.36 -10.74
N ALA A 179 -3.67 1.62 -9.79
CA ALA A 179 -3.05 0.39 -9.27
C ALA A 179 -2.96 -0.69 -10.36
N LEU A 180 -4.04 -0.93 -11.12
CA LEU A 180 -4.07 -1.84 -12.26
C LEU A 180 -3.15 -1.36 -13.39
N GLY A 181 -3.06 -0.05 -13.60
CA GLY A 181 -2.12 0.61 -14.51
C GLY A 181 -0.66 0.52 -14.10
N LEU A 182 -0.33 -0.05 -12.93
CA LEU A 182 1.04 -0.37 -12.52
C LEU A 182 1.29 -1.88 -12.52
N ARG A 183 0.33 -2.65 -11.98
CA ARG A 183 0.46 -4.11 -11.83
C ARG A 183 -0.90 -4.80 -11.85
N ILE A 184 -0.94 -6.01 -12.39
CA ILE A 184 -2.11 -6.89 -12.32
C ILE A 184 -2.54 -7.21 -10.88
N GLY A 185 -1.60 -7.15 -9.92
CA GLY A 185 -1.88 -7.24 -8.49
C GLY A 185 -2.89 -6.20 -7.97
N GLY A 186 -3.14 -5.10 -8.72
CA GLY A 186 -4.20 -4.14 -8.44
C GLY A 186 -5.59 -4.76 -8.37
N GLY A 187 -5.79 -5.94 -8.98
CA GLY A 187 -7.00 -6.73 -8.85
C GLY A 187 -7.32 -7.11 -7.39
N PHE A 188 -6.33 -7.18 -6.50
CA PHE A 188 -6.56 -7.39 -5.08
C PHE A 188 -7.42 -6.27 -4.45
N ALA A 189 -7.31 -5.02 -4.90
CA ALA A 189 -8.17 -3.95 -4.41
C ALA A 189 -9.65 -4.19 -4.73
N VAL A 190 -9.94 -4.77 -5.91
CA VAL A 190 -11.30 -5.18 -6.30
C VAL A 190 -11.79 -6.31 -5.41
N ILE A 191 -10.94 -7.30 -5.14
CA ILE A 191 -11.27 -8.40 -4.21
C ILE A 191 -11.57 -7.85 -2.81
N TYR A 192 -10.77 -6.91 -2.30
CA TYR A 192 -11.00 -6.28 -0.99
C TYR A 192 -12.36 -5.60 -0.93
N LEU A 193 -12.72 -4.85 -1.97
CA LEU A 193 -14.02 -4.18 -2.09
C LEU A 193 -15.18 -5.18 -2.10
N LEU A 194 -15.11 -6.20 -2.96
CA LEU A 194 -16.17 -7.20 -3.12
C LEU A 194 -16.40 -7.98 -1.83
N LEU A 195 -15.34 -8.51 -1.22
CA LEU A 195 -15.43 -9.25 0.04
C LEU A 195 -15.94 -8.37 1.18
N SER A 196 -15.50 -7.11 1.23
CA SER A 196 -15.98 -6.16 2.26
C SER A 196 -17.47 -5.85 2.12
N LEU A 197 -17.97 -5.65 0.90
CA LEU A 197 -19.40 -5.42 0.64
C LEU A 197 -20.25 -6.66 0.91
N LEU A 198 -19.72 -7.85 0.59
CA LEU A 198 -20.37 -9.13 0.89
C LEU A 198 -20.56 -9.28 2.40
N ILE A 199 -19.49 -9.07 3.17
CA ILE A 199 -19.54 -9.13 4.63
C ILE A 199 -20.45 -8.02 5.18
N ALA A 200 -20.35 -6.79 4.67
CA ALA A 200 -21.21 -5.69 5.08
C ALA A 200 -22.69 -6.02 4.84
N SER A 201 -23.05 -6.64 3.72
CA SER A 201 -24.43 -7.02 3.42
C SER A 201 -25.00 -8.00 4.45
N VAL A 202 -24.20 -8.95 4.94
CA VAL A 202 -24.63 -9.95 5.93
C VAL A 202 -25.02 -9.28 7.25
N PHE A 203 -24.32 -8.21 7.64
CA PHE A 203 -24.53 -7.49 8.89
C PHE A 203 -25.52 -6.33 8.78
N MET A 204 -25.62 -5.68 7.62
CA MET A 204 -26.46 -4.50 7.41
C MET A 204 -27.84 -4.82 6.85
N ALA A 205 -28.06 -6.05 6.36
CA ALA A 205 -29.32 -6.48 5.78
C ALA A 205 -29.75 -7.87 6.29
N ASN A 206 -31.00 -7.96 6.73
CA ASN A 206 -31.62 -9.19 7.22
C ASN A 206 -32.40 -9.88 6.11
N GLY A 207 -32.10 -11.15 5.86
CA GLY A 207 -32.74 -11.96 4.81
C GLY A 207 -32.06 -11.84 3.44
N VAL A 208 -32.25 -12.86 2.60
CA VAL A 208 -31.57 -12.98 1.29
C VAL A 208 -31.96 -11.84 0.35
N THR A 209 -33.25 -11.50 0.26
CA THR A 209 -33.74 -10.44 -0.64
C THR A 209 -33.15 -9.07 -0.30
N ALA A 210 -33.09 -8.70 0.99
CA ALA A 210 -32.53 -7.42 1.42
C ALA A 210 -31.02 -7.35 1.17
N ARG A 211 -30.29 -8.47 1.32
CA ARG A 211 -28.85 -8.57 1.01
C ARG A 211 -28.59 -8.40 -0.49
N LEU A 212 -29.39 -9.04 -1.34
CA LEU A 212 -29.29 -8.87 -2.80
C LEU A 212 -29.58 -7.43 -3.21
N GLN A 213 -30.59 -6.78 -2.62
CA GLN A 213 -30.88 -5.36 -2.87
C GLN A 213 -29.74 -4.45 -2.41
N PHE A 214 -29.14 -4.72 -1.25
CA PHE A 214 -27.97 -3.99 -0.74
C PHE A 214 -26.79 -4.08 -1.72
N LEU A 215 -26.48 -5.31 -2.18
CA LEU A 215 -25.39 -5.55 -3.12
C LEU A 215 -25.68 -4.92 -4.49
N ALA A 216 -26.88 -5.12 -5.04
CA ALA A 216 -27.27 -4.53 -6.33
C ALA A 216 -27.16 -3.00 -6.33
N LYS A 217 -27.61 -2.36 -5.25
CA LYS A 217 -27.53 -0.90 -5.10
C LYS A 217 -26.10 -0.41 -4.89
N SER A 218 -25.29 -1.15 -4.12
CA SER A 218 -23.86 -0.85 -3.97
C SER A 218 -23.14 -0.96 -5.31
N SER A 219 -23.39 -2.03 -6.08
CA SER A 219 -22.83 -2.23 -7.43
C SER A 219 -23.25 -1.12 -8.38
N TRP A 220 -24.51 -0.70 -8.37
CA TRP A 220 -24.99 0.42 -9.20
C TRP A 220 -24.25 1.73 -8.89
N THR A 221 -24.09 2.05 -7.60
CA THR A 221 -23.37 3.28 -7.18
C THR A 221 -21.85 3.20 -7.40
N LEU A 222 -21.31 1.98 -7.59
CA LEU A 222 -19.90 1.73 -7.92
C LEU A 222 -19.63 1.60 -9.43
N LEU A 223 -20.65 1.68 -10.28
CA LEU A 223 -20.46 1.66 -11.74
C LEU A 223 -19.48 2.75 -12.21
N PRO A 224 -19.52 4.01 -11.72
CA PRO A 224 -18.52 5.02 -12.06
C PRO A 224 -17.09 4.63 -11.68
N ALA A 225 -16.90 3.93 -10.54
CA ALA A 225 -15.60 3.42 -10.13
C ALA A 225 -15.07 2.38 -11.14
N ALA A 226 -15.92 1.45 -11.57
CA ALA A 226 -15.55 0.42 -12.54
C ALA A 226 -15.17 1.02 -13.89
N LEU A 227 -15.95 1.99 -14.38
CA LEU A 227 -15.70 2.67 -15.66
C LEU A 227 -14.37 3.46 -15.63
N ILE A 228 -14.13 4.25 -14.58
CA ILE A 228 -12.88 5.00 -14.45
C ILE A 228 -11.68 4.07 -14.27
N SER A 229 -11.84 3.04 -13.43
CA SER A 229 -10.78 2.06 -13.22
C SER A 229 -10.38 1.39 -14.52
N PHE A 230 -11.35 0.96 -15.32
CA PHE A 230 -11.11 0.35 -16.61
C PHE A 230 -10.48 1.33 -17.60
N ALA A 231 -10.97 2.58 -17.67
CA ALA A 231 -10.41 3.59 -18.56
C ALA A 231 -8.94 3.91 -18.24
N LEU A 232 -8.61 4.12 -16.96
CA LEU A 232 -7.22 4.36 -16.55
C LEU A 232 -6.34 3.13 -16.73
N MET A 233 -6.85 1.93 -16.45
CA MET A 233 -6.14 0.68 -16.75
C MET A 233 -5.86 0.58 -18.25
N ALA A 234 -6.83 0.87 -19.13
CA ALA A 234 -6.64 0.84 -20.58
C ALA A 234 -5.60 1.88 -21.05
N ILE A 235 -5.59 3.06 -20.45
CA ILE A 235 -4.63 4.13 -20.77
C ILE A 235 -3.22 3.82 -20.27
N PHE A 236 -3.07 3.19 -19.12
CA PHE A 236 -1.73 2.93 -18.57
C PHE A 236 -1.22 1.51 -18.83
N TRP A 237 -2.11 0.61 -19.23
CA TRP A 237 -1.81 -0.76 -19.59
C TRP A 237 -2.55 -1.17 -20.87
N PRO A 238 -2.21 -0.53 -22.01
CA PRO A 238 -2.90 -0.75 -23.28
C PRO A 238 -2.86 -2.21 -23.74
N TRP A 239 -1.74 -2.91 -23.55
CA TRP A 239 -1.63 -4.33 -23.87
C TRP A 239 -2.73 -5.15 -23.18
N GLY A 240 -3.02 -4.88 -21.90
CA GLY A 240 -4.02 -5.62 -21.13
C GLY A 240 -5.45 -5.52 -21.68
N VAL A 241 -5.74 -4.56 -22.56
CA VAL A 241 -7.06 -4.40 -23.20
C VAL A 241 -7.08 -4.75 -24.69
N MET A 242 -5.93 -5.06 -25.29
CA MET A 242 -5.85 -5.47 -26.71
C MET A 242 -6.48 -6.85 -26.98
N SER A 243 -6.53 -7.72 -25.97
CA SER A 243 -7.23 -9.00 -26.04
C SER A 243 -7.89 -9.32 -24.69
N PRO A 244 -9.10 -9.94 -24.68
CA PRO A 244 -9.74 -10.41 -23.45
C PRO A 244 -8.90 -11.43 -22.65
N ASP A 245 -7.99 -12.15 -23.30
CA ASP A 245 -7.18 -13.19 -22.67
C ASP A 245 -5.94 -12.63 -21.94
N HIS A 246 -5.48 -11.43 -22.32
CA HIS A 246 -4.25 -10.82 -21.79
C HIS A 246 -4.24 -10.64 -20.27
N PRO A 247 -5.33 -10.19 -19.60
CA PRO A 247 -5.36 -10.13 -18.14
C PRO A 247 -5.20 -11.52 -17.49
N ALA A 248 -5.76 -12.57 -18.09
CA ALA A 248 -5.62 -13.93 -17.58
C ALA A 248 -4.20 -14.46 -17.76
N GLU A 249 -3.55 -14.14 -18.88
CA GLU A 249 -2.14 -14.41 -19.12
C GLU A 249 -1.24 -13.70 -18.11
N ALA A 250 -1.51 -12.42 -17.83
CA ALA A 250 -0.76 -11.65 -16.82
C ALA A 250 -0.89 -12.24 -15.42
N ILE A 251 -2.10 -12.70 -15.03
CA ILE A 251 -2.31 -13.39 -13.74
C ILE A 251 -1.51 -14.70 -13.67
N LYS A 252 -1.51 -15.50 -14.74
CA LYS A 252 -0.75 -16.75 -14.80
C LYS A 252 0.76 -16.50 -14.71
N ALA A 253 1.26 -15.51 -15.47
CA ALA A 253 2.66 -15.12 -15.44
C ALA A 253 3.09 -14.57 -14.07
N PHE A 254 2.21 -13.81 -13.40
CA PHE A 254 2.44 -13.32 -12.04
C PHE A 254 2.43 -14.44 -10.99
N SER A 255 1.67 -15.51 -11.22
CA SER A 255 1.58 -16.64 -10.28
C SER A 255 2.73 -17.63 -10.45
N ASN A 256 3.21 -17.81 -11.69
CA ASN A 256 4.27 -18.75 -12.06
C ASN A 256 5.51 -18.00 -12.58
N PHE A 257 5.99 -16.99 -11.83
CA PHE A 257 7.17 -16.22 -12.22
C PHE A 257 8.33 -17.14 -12.60
N SER A 258 8.70 -17.12 -13.88
CA SER A 258 9.71 -18.00 -14.48
C SER A 258 11.11 -17.39 -14.51
N PHE A 259 11.36 -16.31 -13.77
CA PHE A 259 12.70 -15.71 -13.69
C PHE A 259 13.59 -16.51 -12.74
N ASN A 260 14.73 -16.96 -13.25
CA ASN A 260 15.77 -17.58 -12.45
C ASN A 260 16.57 -16.48 -11.73
N MET A 261 16.07 -16.04 -10.57
CA MET A 261 16.73 -15.08 -9.70
C MET A 261 17.11 -15.76 -8.37
N LEU A 262 18.13 -15.23 -7.71
CA LEU A 262 18.59 -15.65 -6.40
C LEU A 262 18.20 -14.60 -5.36
N THR A 263 17.87 -15.06 -4.16
CA THR A 263 17.62 -14.24 -2.97
C THR A 263 18.34 -14.85 -1.77
N ILE A 264 18.43 -14.12 -0.67
CA ILE A 264 19.00 -14.63 0.58
C ILE A 264 17.87 -15.04 1.51
N ASP A 265 17.92 -16.27 2.01
CA ASP A 265 17.00 -16.81 3.03
C ASP A 265 17.84 -17.45 4.15
N HIS A 266 17.74 -16.90 5.37
CA HIS A 266 18.54 -17.34 6.53
C HIS A 266 20.06 -17.46 6.26
N GLY A 267 20.61 -16.50 5.50
CA GLY A 267 22.04 -16.50 5.13
C GLY A 267 22.41 -17.45 3.99
N MET A 268 21.46 -18.21 3.45
CA MET A 268 21.65 -19.09 2.30
C MET A 268 21.18 -18.42 1.00
N VAL A 269 21.95 -18.58 -0.07
CA VAL A 269 21.54 -18.14 -1.41
C VAL A 269 20.56 -19.16 -2.00
N THR A 270 19.32 -18.74 -2.19
CA THR A 270 18.20 -19.61 -2.56
C THR A 270 17.51 -19.06 -3.81
N ARG A 271 16.99 -19.94 -4.68
CA ARG A 271 16.18 -19.50 -5.81
C ARG A 271 14.84 -18.96 -5.34
N ILE A 272 14.34 -17.95 -6.04
CA ILE A 272 13.15 -17.20 -5.61
C ILE A 272 11.85 -18.03 -5.62
N GLY A 273 11.80 -19.13 -6.37
CA GLY A 273 10.70 -20.10 -6.34
C GLY A 273 10.84 -21.19 -5.27
N GLU A 274 12.02 -21.31 -4.67
CA GLU A 274 12.34 -22.37 -3.69
C GLU A 274 12.14 -21.90 -2.24
N VAL A 275 12.15 -20.59 -1.99
CA VAL A 275 11.96 -19.97 -0.66
C VAL A 275 10.74 -20.53 0.08
N PRO A 276 10.80 -20.65 1.43
CA PRO A 276 9.69 -21.20 2.20
C PRO A 276 8.46 -20.31 2.12
N ARG A 277 7.27 -20.90 2.32
CA ARG A 277 5.99 -20.16 2.37
C ARG A 277 5.97 -19.07 3.44
N THR A 278 6.77 -19.26 4.50
CA THR A 278 6.91 -18.32 5.62
C THR A 278 7.92 -17.19 5.35
N TYR A 279 8.61 -17.19 4.20
CA TYR A 279 9.63 -16.20 3.86
C TYR A 279 9.15 -14.76 4.06
N LEU A 280 7.97 -14.42 3.54
CA LEU A 280 7.40 -13.07 3.69
C LEU A 280 7.15 -12.71 5.16
N LEU A 281 6.66 -13.65 5.96
CA LEU A 281 6.38 -13.41 7.39
C LEU A 281 7.67 -13.22 8.18
N HIS A 282 8.69 -14.05 7.92
CA HIS A 282 10.01 -13.90 8.55
C HIS A 282 10.66 -12.58 8.14
N TYR A 283 10.55 -12.21 6.86
CA TYR A 283 11.09 -10.93 6.38
C TYR A 283 10.40 -9.74 7.05
N LEU A 284 9.06 -9.75 7.15
CA LEU A 284 8.32 -8.71 7.88
C LEU A 284 8.72 -8.67 9.37
N TRP A 285 8.91 -9.82 10.00
CA TRP A 285 9.35 -9.88 11.40
C TRP A 285 10.73 -9.23 11.61
N VAL A 286 11.66 -9.43 10.68
CA VAL A 286 13.03 -8.88 10.78
C VAL A 286 13.12 -7.42 10.34
N ARG A 287 12.34 -7.00 9.34
CA ARG A 287 12.49 -5.67 8.71
C ARG A 287 11.51 -4.61 9.20
N LEU A 288 10.50 -5.00 9.98
CA LEU A 288 9.61 -4.02 10.61
C LEU A 288 10.29 -3.45 11.87
N PRO A 289 10.22 -2.12 12.10
CA PRO A 289 10.73 -1.51 13.32
C PRO A 289 10.15 -2.15 14.59
N GLU A 290 10.91 -2.22 15.67
CA GLU A 290 10.46 -2.83 16.93
C GLU A 290 9.23 -2.13 17.50
N VAL A 291 9.15 -0.81 17.34
CA VAL A 291 7.96 -0.03 17.74
C VAL A 291 6.72 -0.42 16.91
N PHE A 292 6.91 -0.80 15.65
CA PHE A 292 5.86 -1.32 14.78
C PHE A 292 5.37 -2.68 15.29
N LEU A 293 6.30 -3.59 15.58
CA LEU A 293 6.01 -4.91 16.12
C LEU A 293 5.32 -4.82 17.50
N LEU A 294 5.73 -3.88 18.35
CA LEU A 294 5.06 -3.58 19.62
C LEU A 294 3.61 -3.16 19.40
N GLY A 295 3.33 -2.38 18.34
CA GLY A 295 1.96 -2.02 17.96
C GLY A 295 1.14 -3.24 17.55
N LEU A 296 1.68 -4.11 16.70
CA LEU A 296 1.01 -5.36 16.29
C LEU A 296 0.78 -6.31 17.48
N LEU A 297 1.76 -6.43 18.38
CA LEU A 297 1.63 -7.22 19.61
C LEU A 297 0.56 -6.63 20.52
N SER A 298 0.54 -5.32 20.69
CA SER A 298 -0.43 -4.62 21.54
C SER A 298 -1.87 -4.87 21.10
N ILE A 299 -2.17 -4.76 19.79
CA ILE A 299 -3.51 -5.06 19.31
C ILE A 299 -3.86 -6.54 19.48
N GLY A 300 -2.91 -7.47 19.28
CA GLY A 300 -3.13 -8.90 19.50
C GLY A 300 -3.48 -9.23 20.96
N LEU A 301 -2.69 -8.72 21.90
CA LEU A 301 -2.90 -8.92 23.35
C LEU A 301 -4.21 -8.30 23.84
N ILE A 302 -4.54 -7.09 23.39
CA ILE A 302 -5.79 -6.42 23.76
C ILE A 302 -7.00 -7.16 23.18
N SER A 303 -6.90 -7.63 21.93
CA SER A 303 -7.95 -8.44 21.30
C SER A 303 -8.19 -9.74 22.06
N PHE A 304 -7.13 -10.38 22.56
CA PHE A 304 -7.22 -11.61 23.33
C PHE A 304 -7.76 -11.38 24.74
N ALA A 305 -7.19 -10.43 25.49
CA ALA A 305 -7.52 -10.20 26.89
C ALA A 305 -8.92 -9.59 27.10
N ASN A 306 -9.38 -8.76 26.14
CA ASN A 306 -10.62 -8.01 26.27
C ASN A 306 -11.61 -8.33 25.15
N PHE A 307 -11.69 -9.59 24.71
CA PHE A 307 -12.51 -10.01 23.57
C PHE A 307 -13.96 -9.49 23.63
N GLN A 308 -14.60 -9.51 24.81
CA GLN A 308 -15.97 -9.01 24.99
C GLN A 308 -16.07 -7.47 24.90
N HIS A 309 -15.12 -6.73 25.47
CA HIS A 309 -15.10 -5.27 25.41
C HIS A 309 -14.68 -4.76 24.03
N MET A 310 -13.72 -5.43 23.38
CA MET A 310 -13.35 -5.13 22.00
C MET A 310 -14.53 -5.41 21.07
N ARG A 311 -15.27 -6.50 21.26
CA ARG A 311 -16.51 -6.76 20.51
C ARG A 311 -17.49 -5.59 20.58
N GLN A 312 -17.66 -4.96 21.74
CA GLN A 312 -18.51 -3.78 21.92
C GLN A 312 -17.91 -2.50 21.31
N GLN A 313 -16.61 -2.23 21.50
CA GLN A 313 -15.95 -1.05 20.92
C GLN A 313 -15.84 -1.11 19.39
N LEU A 314 -15.67 -2.29 18.82
CA LEU A 314 -15.63 -2.50 17.38
C LEU A 314 -17.02 -2.33 16.75
N VAL A 315 -18.09 -2.58 17.52
CA VAL A 315 -19.45 -2.13 17.14
C VAL A 315 -19.51 -0.60 17.09
N THR A 316 -18.81 0.11 17.99
CA THR A 316 -18.73 1.58 18.01
C THR A 316 -17.87 2.19 16.90
N ILE A 317 -16.71 1.59 16.59
CA ILE A 317 -15.83 1.99 15.46
C ILE A 317 -16.51 1.71 14.10
N GLY A 318 -17.55 0.86 14.12
CA GLY A 318 -18.23 0.36 12.94
C GLY A 318 -17.40 -0.73 12.30
N TRP A 319 -17.59 -1.98 12.74
CA TRP A 319 -16.93 -3.18 12.20
C TRP A 319 -16.82 -3.20 10.68
N VAL A 320 -17.86 -2.72 10.00
CA VAL A 320 -17.94 -2.59 8.53
C VAL A 320 -16.77 -1.77 7.94
N ALA A 321 -16.24 -0.79 8.67
CA ALA A 321 -15.09 0.01 8.28
C ALA A 321 -13.74 -0.68 8.54
N LEU A 322 -13.66 -1.59 9.52
CA LEU A 322 -12.45 -2.36 9.82
C LEU A 322 -12.29 -3.59 8.92
N THR A 323 -13.38 -4.16 8.41
CA THR A 323 -13.35 -5.33 7.54
C THR A 323 -12.40 -5.16 6.34
N PRO A 324 -12.45 -4.05 5.57
CA PRO A 324 -11.52 -3.86 4.46
C PRO A 324 -10.05 -3.87 4.88
N LEU A 325 -9.72 -3.28 6.04
CA LEU A 325 -8.37 -3.28 6.58
C LEU A 325 -7.89 -4.71 6.87
N LEU A 326 -8.72 -5.50 7.55
CA LEU A 326 -8.37 -6.88 7.89
C LEU A 326 -8.22 -7.74 6.64
N ILE A 327 -9.10 -7.59 5.65
CA ILE A 327 -8.98 -8.30 4.37
C ILE A 327 -7.69 -7.90 3.65
N ALA A 328 -7.36 -6.61 3.61
CA ALA A 328 -6.14 -6.12 2.97
C ALA A 328 -4.84 -6.64 3.61
N ILE A 329 -4.90 -7.12 4.85
CA ILE A 329 -3.77 -7.78 5.54
C ILE A 329 -3.83 -9.29 5.32
N VAL A 330 -4.96 -9.91 5.67
CA VAL A 330 -5.10 -11.38 5.70
C VAL A 330 -5.08 -11.97 4.30
N PHE A 331 -5.76 -11.36 3.33
CA PHE A 331 -5.86 -11.91 1.97
C PHE A 331 -4.50 -12.07 1.29
N PRO A 332 -3.64 -11.04 1.17
CA PRO A 332 -2.34 -11.20 0.51
C PRO A 332 -1.40 -12.14 1.28
N LEU A 333 -1.43 -12.15 2.61
CA LEU A 333 -0.63 -13.09 3.40
C LEU A 333 -1.10 -14.53 3.24
N ALA A 334 -2.42 -14.78 3.26
CA ALA A 334 -3.00 -16.08 3.00
C ALA A 334 -2.71 -16.54 1.57
N PHE A 335 -2.81 -15.65 0.59
CA PHE A 335 -2.43 -15.93 -0.79
C PHE A 335 -1.00 -16.46 -0.86
N VAL A 336 -0.03 -15.78 -0.26
CA VAL A 336 1.38 -16.24 -0.24
C VAL A 336 1.55 -17.60 0.43
N LEU A 337 0.91 -17.82 1.58
CA LEU A 337 0.99 -19.08 2.32
C LEU A 337 0.37 -20.26 1.55
N ILE A 338 -0.68 -20.01 0.76
CA ILE A 338 -1.40 -21.04 0.01
C ILE A 338 -0.72 -21.32 -1.33
N THR A 339 -0.42 -20.28 -2.12
CA THR A 339 0.03 -20.43 -3.50
C THR A 339 1.54 -20.54 -3.65
N LYS A 340 2.32 -20.16 -2.62
CA LYS A 340 3.80 -20.14 -2.65
C LYS A 340 4.32 -19.46 -3.93
N PRO A 341 3.95 -18.19 -4.19
CA PRO A 341 4.47 -17.49 -5.37
C PRO A 341 5.97 -17.28 -5.22
N ALA A 342 6.67 -17.01 -6.32
CA ALA A 342 8.08 -16.64 -6.25
C ALA A 342 8.25 -15.32 -5.47
N LEU A 343 9.14 -15.31 -4.49
CA LEU A 343 9.42 -14.14 -3.65
C LEU A 343 10.91 -13.82 -3.71
N TYR A 344 11.23 -12.54 -3.85
CA TYR A 344 12.61 -12.07 -3.96
C TYR A 344 12.75 -10.65 -3.44
N ASN A 345 13.97 -10.29 -3.02
CA ASN A 345 14.29 -8.97 -2.46
C ASN A 345 13.30 -8.55 -1.36
N GLY A 346 12.90 -9.53 -0.54
CA GLY A 346 12.05 -9.34 0.62
C GLY A 346 10.58 -9.07 0.30
N VAL A 347 10.09 -7.90 0.71
CA VAL A 347 8.69 -7.50 0.59
C VAL A 347 8.35 -6.79 -0.71
N ARG A 348 9.26 -6.60 -1.69
CA ARG A 348 9.01 -5.73 -2.87
C ARG A 348 7.64 -5.92 -3.51
N HIS A 349 7.31 -7.14 -3.95
CA HIS A 349 6.02 -7.45 -4.55
C HIS A 349 4.82 -7.26 -3.62
N PHE A 350 5.05 -7.31 -2.31
CA PHE A 350 4.07 -7.18 -1.24
C PHE A 350 4.22 -5.89 -0.43
N THR A 351 4.91 -4.87 -0.95
CA THR A 351 5.11 -3.57 -0.27
C THR A 351 3.77 -2.93 0.08
N PHE A 352 2.73 -3.21 -0.70
CA PHE A 352 1.35 -2.78 -0.46
C PHE A 352 0.70 -3.35 0.82
N VAL A 353 1.32 -4.33 1.48
CA VAL A 353 0.92 -4.86 2.79
C VAL A 353 1.45 -3.98 3.94
N LEU A 354 2.50 -3.19 3.73
CA LEU A 354 3.05 -2.30 4.78
C LEU A 354 2.05 -1.20 5.21
N PRO A 355 1.36 -0.48 4.30
CA PRO A 355 0.36 0.51 4.70
C PRO A 355 -0.75 -0.02 5.63
N PRO A 356 -1.47 -1.12 5.33
CA PRO A 356 -2.49 -1.61 6.24
C PRO A 356 -1.90 -2.19 7.54
N LEU A 357 -0.71 -2.80 7.51
CA LEU A 357 -0.03 -3.23 8.75
C LEU A 357 0.32 -2.03 9.64
N ALA A 358 0.76 -0.90 9.06
CA ALA A 358 1.11 0.31 9.81
C ALA A 358 -0.13 0.93 10.48
N VAL A 359 -1.27 0.91 9.79
CA VAL A 359 -2.58 1.28 10.36
C VAL A 359 -2.90 0.38 11.55
N LEU A 360 -2.77 -0.95 11.41
CA LEU A 360 -3.08 -1.90 12.47
C LEU A 360 -2.15 -1.73 13.69
N ALA A 361 -0.86 -1.54 13.47
CA ALA A 361 0.11 -1.24 14.52
C ALA A 361 -0.22 0.08 15.25
N GLY A 362 -0.58 1.12 14.50
CA GLY A 362 -1.02 2.41 15.06
C GLY A 362 -2.28 2.30 15.91
N ILE A 363 -3.26 1.47 15.50
CA ILE A 363 -4.42 1.13 16.32
C ILE A 363 -3.99 0.43 17.61
N GLY A 364 -3.05 -0.52 17.54
CA GLY A 364 -2.58 -1.25 18.71
C GLY A 364 -1.93 -0.37 19.77
N ILE A 365 -1.03 0.53 19.39
CA ILE A 365 -0.43 1.49 20.34
C ILE A 365 -1.49 2.47 20.87
N ASP A 366 -2.42 2.95 20.02
CA ASP A 366 -3.50 3.84 20.47
C ASP A 366 -4.43 3.17 21.49
N GLN A 367 -4.69 1.87 21.33
CA GLN A 367 -5.48 1.10 22.28
C GLN A 367 -4.71 0.83 23.58
N ALA A 368 -3.43 0.48 23.49
CA ALA A 368 -2.56 0.35 24.67
C ALA A 368 -2.51 1.65 25.48
N TRP A 369 -2.42 2.79 24.79
CA TRP A 369 -2.49 4.12 25.40
C TRP A 369 -3.78 4.31 26.21
N LYS A 370 -4.95 3.99 25.63
CA LYS A 370 -6.24 4.12 26.32
C LYS A 370 -6.34 3.20 27.55
N VAL A 371 -5.82 1.98 27.46
CA VAL A 371 -5.80 1.04 28.60
C VAL A 371 -4.96 1.60 29.75
N PHE A 372 -3.80 2.18 29.45
CA PHE A 372 -2.90 2.73 30.48
C PHE A 372 -3.20 4.17 30.90
N GLU A 373 -4.18 4.84 30.28
CA GLU A 373 -4.58 6.21 30.62
C GLU A 373 -5.03 6.35 32.09
N THR A 374 -5.52 5.26 32.68
CA THR A 374 -5.89 5.17 34.11
C THR A 374 -4.69 5.18 35.06
N SER A 375 -3.47 4.91 34.57
CA SER A 375 -2.25 4.83 35.37
C SER A 375 -1.12 5.63 34.73
N LYS A 376 -0.92 6.86 35.24
CA LYS A 376 0.18 7.75 34.80
C LYS A 376 1.54 7.07 34.64
N PRO A 377 2.05 6.26 35.61
CA PRO A 377 3.36 5.62 35.44
C PRO A 377 3.39 4.62 34.27
N LYS A 378 2.33 3.83 34.07
CA LYS A 378 2.23 2.89 32.93
C LYS A 378 2.17 3.64 31.59
N LEU A 379 1.45 4.76 31.55
CA LEU A 379 1.34 5.59 30.37
C LEU A 379 2.69 6.22 29.99
N ILE A 380 3.41 6.76 30.98
CA ILE A 380 4.75 7.31 30.79
C ILE A 380 5.70 6.19 30.33
N ALA A 381 5.66 5.01 30.94
CA ALA A 381 6.47 3.87 30.54
C ALA A 381 6.22 3.47 29.08
N LEU A 382 4.95 3.36 28.66
CA LEU A 382 4.61 3.09 27.25
C LEU A 382 5.16 4.17 26.32
N GLY A 383 4.99 5.45 26.68
CA GLY A 383 5.51 6.58 25.91
C GLY A 383 7.02 6.55 25.75
N VAL A 384 7.76 6.27 26.84
CA VAL A 384 9.22 6.16 26.85
C VAL A 384 9.67 4.98 26.00
N VAL A 385 9.06 3.80 26.16
CA VAL A 385 9.40 2.61 25.36
C VAL A 385 9.18 2.89 23.86
N CYS A 386 8.02 3.42 23.48
CA CYS A 386 7.75 3.77 22.09
C CYS A 386 8.74 4.81 21.55
N PHE A 387 9.10 5.81 22.35
CA PHE A 387 10.05 6.84 21.96
C PHE A 387 11.46 6.28 21.77
N VAL A 388 11.96 5.47 22.71
CA VAL A 388 13.30 4.86 22.63
C VAL A 388 13.40 3.93 21.44
N LEU A 389 12.40 3.06 21.22
CA LEU A 389 12.39 2.16 20.05
C LEU A 389 12.34 2.94 18.73
N ALA A 390 11.45 3.95 18.63
CA ALA A 390 11.37 4.79 17.44
C ALA A 390 12.65 5.58 17.18
N LEU A 391 13.30 6.10 18.23
CA LEU A 391 14.56 6.81 18.13
C LEU A 391 15.71 5.90 17.71
N SER A 392 15.76 4.66 18.24
CA SER A 392 16.74 3.65 17.82
C SER A 392 16.65 3.40 16.32
N THR A 393 15.44 3.10 15.82
CA THR A 393 15.22 2.89 14.39
C THR A 393 15.59 4.14 13.58
N LEU A 394 15.22 5.34 14.03
CA LEU A 394 15.57 6.57 13.33
C LEU A 394 17.09 6.78 13.23
N VAL A 395 17.83 6.49 14.30
CA VAL A 395 19.30 6.59 14.31
C VAL A 395 19.91 5.60 13.31
N GLU A 396 19.40 4.36 13.26
CA GLU A 396 19.84 3.37 12.27
C GLU A 396 19.57 3.82 10.84
N LEU A 397 18.37 4.33 10.54
CA LEU A 397 18.05 4.87 9.22
C LEU A 397 19.03 5.99 8.82
N ILE A 398 19.32 6.92 9.74
CA ILE A 398 20.27 8.02 9.47
C ILE A 398 21.67 7.50 9.20
N GLN A 399 22.13 6.49 9.97
CA GLN A 399 23.46 5.90 9.78
C GLN A 399 23.58 5.11 8.47
N LEU A 400 22.49 4.50 8.03
CA LEU A 400 22.45 3.68 6.83
C LEU A 400 22.19 4.49 5.56
N HIS A 401 21.76 5.75 5.65
CA HIS A 401 21.44 6.61 4.49
C HIS A 401 22.59 6.66 3.48
N PRO A 402 22.36 6.43 2.17
CA PRO A 402 21.09 6.21 1.45
C PRO A 402 20.73 4.71 1.23
N TYR A 403 21.34 3.81 2.00
CA TYR A 403 21.25 2.36 1.86
C TYR A 403 20.35 1.69 2.91
N GLU A 404 19.46 2.44 3.55
CA GLU A 404 18.59 1.94 4.63
C GLU A 404 17.68 0.80 4.16
N TYR A 405 17.35 0.75 2.88
CA TYR A 405 16.58 -0.38 2.36
C TYR A 405 17.42 -1.68 2.28
N ILE A 406 18.71 -1.55 1.97
CA ILE A 406 19.59 -2.70 1.72
C ILE A 406 19.92 -3.41 3.02
N PHE A 407 20.33 -2.64 4.04
CA PHE A 407 20.71 -3.11 5.37
C PHE A 407 19.51 -3.05 6.31
#